data_AF-A0A9E2AKH0-F1
#
_entry.id   AF-A0A9E2AKH0-F1
#
_cell.length_a   1.000
_cell.length_b   1.000
_cell.length_c   1.000
_cell.angle_alpha   90.00
_cell.angle_beta   90.00
_cell.angle_gamma   90.00
#
_symmetry.space_group_name_H-M   'P 1'
#
loop_
_entity.id
_entity.type
_entity.pdbx_description
1 polymer ?
#
loop_
_entity_poly.entity_id
_entity_poly.type
_entity_poly.pdbx_seq_one_letter_code
_entity_poly.pdbx_strand_id
1 'polypeptide(L)' 'YENWGYGYGWEVDEINRQQRVYHGGALVGYASHVSLMPNDEFAVVILSNGTFRDEVSDLVKKILFFYY' A
#
# COMPACT_ATOMS: atom_id res chain seq x y z
N TYR A 1 5.79 10.27 -3.22
CA TYR A 1 6.39 9.17 -2.44
C TYR A 1 7.88 9.18 -2.70
N GLU A 2 8.70 9.07 -1.67
CA GLU A 2 10.14 8.86 -1.81
C GLU A 2 10.46 7.39 -1.52
N ASN A 3 11.02 6.67 -2.50
CA ASN A 3 11.28 5.23 -2.37
C ASN A 3 12.59 4.99 -1.62
N TRP A 4 12.55 4.21 -0.55
CA TRP A 4 13.70 3.87 0.30
C TRP A 4 14.26 2.46 0.03
N GLY A 5 13.58 1.66 -0.81
CA GLY A 5 14.05 0.37 -1.30
C GLY A 5 13.09 -0.78 -1.02
N TYR A 6 13.62 -1.99 -1.12
CA TYR A 6 12.90 -3.25 -0.91
C TYR A 6 13.55 -4.03 0.24
N GLY A 7 12.76 -4.38 1.25
CA GLY A 7 13.16 -5.18 2.40
C GLY A 7 12.88 -6.68 2.22
N TYR A 8 12.56 -7.37 3.31
CA TYR A 8 12.22 -8.80 3.31
C TYR A 8 10.79 -9.05 2.78
N GLY A 9 10.57 -8.82 1.49
CA GLY A 9 9.26 -9.00 0.86
C GLY A 9 8.33 -7.78 1.01
N TRP A 10 8.92 -6.61 1.25
CA TRP A 10 8.19 -5.37 1.48
C TRP A 10 8.84 -4.22 0.74
N GLU A 11 8.03 -3.38 0.11
CA GLU A 11 8.44 -2.06 -0.35
C GLU A 11 8.48 -1.11 0.85
N VAL A 12 9.51 -0.27 0.92
CA VAL A 12 9.67 0.74 1.97
C VAL A 12 9.79 2.10 1.32
N ASP A 13 8.93 3.02 1.71
CA ASP A 13 8.90 4.38 1.17
C ASP A 13 8.41 5.40 2.20
N GLU A 14 8.38 6.67 1.78
CA GLU A 14 7.89 7.78 2.57
C GLU A 14 6.72 8.49 1.89
N ILE A 15 5.67 8.77 2.67
CA ILE A 15 4.52 9.60 2.29
C ILE A 15 4.37 10.72 3.31
N ASN A 16 4.41 11.99 2.87
CA ASN A 16 4.24 13.14 3.76
C ASN A 16 5.10 13.07 5.04
N ARG A 17 6.37 12.65 4.90
CA ARG A 17 7.32 12.46 6.01
C ARG A 17 6.99 11.31 6.97
N GLN A 18 6.02 10.48 6.61
CA GLN A 18 5.66 9.27 7.33
C GLN A 18 6.17 8.04 6.58
N GLN A 19 6.89 7.20 7.32
CA GLN A 19 7.39 5.93 6.81
C GLN A 19 6.21 5.00 6.53
N ARG A 20 6.24 4.37 5.37
CA ARG A 20 5.32 3.31 4.98
C ARG A 20 6.07 2.06 4.57
N VAL A 21 5.53 0.92 5.00
CA VAL A 21 5.98 -0.41 4.59
C VAL A 21 4.79 -1.10 3.94
N TYR A 22 4.92 -1.54 2.70
CA TYR A 22 3.77 -2.04 1.94
C TYR A 22 4.12 -3.16 0.96
N HIS A 23 3.09 -3.89 0.55
CA HIS A 23 3.21 -4.88 -0.52
C HIS A 23 1.87 -5.04 -1.25
N GLY A 24 1.97 -5.19 -2.56
CA GLY A 24 0.82 -5.49 -3.43
C GLY A 24 0.85 -6.94 -3.87
N GLY A 25 -0.32 -7.58 -3.93
CA GLY A 25 -0.47 -8.94 -4.44
C GLY A 25 -1.42 -8.96 -5.64
N ALA A 26 -1.12 -9.82 -6.60
CA ALA A 26 -2.01 -10.08 -7.73
C ALA A 26 -1.93 -11.55 -8.13
N LEU A 27 -3.10 -12.18 -8.29
CA LEU A 27 -3.28 -13.49 -8.89
C LEU A 27 -4.44 -13.41 -9.90
N VAL A 28 -4.62 -14.43 -10.73
CA VAL A 28 -5.77 -14.48 -11.64
C VAL A 28 -7.06 -14.40 -10.82
N GLY A 29 -7.85 -13.35 -11.05
CA GLY A 29 -9.11 -13.11 -10.33
C GLY A 29 -8.97 -12.50 -8.94
N TYR A 30 -7.77 -12.09 -8.51
CA TYR A 30 -7.57 -11.45 -7.20
C TYR A 30 -6.53 -10.33 -7.25
N ALA A 31 -6.78 -9.29 -6.47
CA ALA A 31 -5.83 -8.23 -6.19
C ALA A 31 -5.86 -7.90 -4.69
N SER A 32 -4.69 -7.63 -4.12
CA SER A 32 -4.56 -7.30 -2.70
C SER A 32 -3.53 -6.21 -2.49
N HIS A 33 -3.68 -5.47 -1.39
CA HIS A 33 -2.69 -4.50 -0.96
C HIS A 33 -2.68 -4.42 0.56
N VAL A 34 -1.49 -4.29 1.14
CA VAL A 34 -1.29 -3.98 2.55
C VAL A 34 -0.30 -2.83 2.66
N SER A 35 -0.67 -1.79 3.40
CA SER A 35 0.22 -0.70 3.81
C SER A 35 0.17 -0.54 5.32
N LEU A 36 1.35 -0.51 5.93
CA LEU A 36 1.54 -0.28 7.35
C LEU A 36 2.25 1.07 7.52
N MET A 37 1.76 1.89 8.44
CA MET A 37 2.33 3.19 8.80
C MET A 37 2.65 3.16 10.30
N PRO A 38 3.80 2.57 10.69
CA PRO A 38 4.04 2.15 12.07
C PRO A 38 4.04 3.31 13.07
N ASN A 39 4.55 4.47 12.67
CA ASN A 39 4.63 5.66 13.53
C ASN A 39 3.26 6.26 13.83
N ASP A 40 2.27 6.02 12.97
CA ASP A 40 0.92 6.56 13.08
C ASP A 40 -0.09 5.54 13.64
N GLU A 41 0.38 4.33 13.99
CA GLU A 41 -0.45 3.20 14.41
C GLU A 41 -1.60 2.91 13.41
N PHE A 42 -1.36 3.18 12.12
CA PHE A 42 -2.34 3.13 11.05
C PHE A 42 -1.99 2.06 10.01
N ALA A 43 -3.00 1.40 9.48
CA ALA A 43 -2.85 0.40 8.43
C ALA A 43 -4.01 0.43 7.44
N VAL A 44 -3.71 0.15 6.18
CA VAL A 44 -4.69 -0.05 5.11
C VAL A 44 -4.51 -1.44 4.54
N VAL A 45 -5.58 -2.23 4.53
CA VAL A 45 -5.62 -3.54 3.89
C VAL A 45 -6.79 -3.58 2.92
N ILE A 46 -6.53 -3.92 1.66
CA ILE A 46 -7.54 -4.09 0.62
C ILE A 46 -7.41 -5.49 0.04
N LEU A 47 -8.53 -6.20 -0.04
CA LEU A 47 -8.65 -7.50 -0.69
C LEU A 47 -9.77 -7.41 -1.72
N SER A 48 -9.50 -7.90 -2.93
CA SER A 48 -10.44 -7.86 -4.05
C SER A 48 -10.48 -9.21 -4.75
N ASN A 49 -11.68 -9.63 -5.15
CA ASN A 49 -11.96 -10.84 -5.92
C ASN A 49 -12.08 -10.55 -7.44
N GLY A 50 -11.32 -9.57 -7.92
CA GLY A 50 -11.16 -9.31 -9.35
C GLY A 50 -9.75 -8.87 -9.71
N THR A 51 -9.46 -8.87 -11.00
CA THR A 51 -8.14 -8.53 -11.55
C THR A 51 -7.97 -7.01 -11.66
N PHE A 52 -8.05 -6.32 -10.52
CA PHE A 52 -8.10 -4.85 -10.43
C PHE A 52 -6.88 -4.26 -9.72
N ARG A 53 -5.67 -4.66 -10.16
CA ARG A 53 -4.43 -4.27 -9.48
C ARG A 53 -4.25 -2.75 -9.44
N ASP A 54 -4.52 -2.08 -10.55
CA ASP A 54 -4.28 -0.64 -10.68
C ASP A 54 -5.34 0.15 -9.91
N GLU A 55 -6.60 -0.29 -9.93
CA GLU A 55 -7.68 0.33 -9.17
C GLU A 55 -7.49 0.16 -7.66
N VAL A 56 -6.98 -0.99 -7.21
CA VAL A 56 -6.59 -1.20 -5.81
C VAL A 56 -5.47 -0.23 -5.43
N SER A 57 -4.43 -0.11 -6.26
CA SER A 57 -3.33 0.84 -6.03
C SER A 57 -3.83 2.29 -5.96
N ASP A 58 -4.73 2.69 -6.85
CA ASP A 58 -5.28 4.05 -6.86
C ASP A 58 -6.21 4.32 -5.68
N LEU A 59 -6.97 3.32 -5.21
CA LEU A 59 -7.75 3.43 -3.98
C LEU A 59 -6.84 3.64 -2.76
N VAL A 60 -5.74 2.90 -2.66
CA VAL A 60 -4.73 3.10 -1.60
C VAL A 60 -4.22 4.53 -1.62
N LYS A 61 -3.81 5.04 -2.79
CA LYS A 61 -3.31 6.42 -2.91
C LYS A 61 -4.35 7.44 -2.44
N LYS A 62 -5.63 7.25 -2.78
CA LYS A 62 -6.73 8.11 -2.33
C LYS A 62 -6.95 8.06 -0.81
N ILE A 63 -6.93 6.87 -0.22
CA ILE A 63 -7.06 6.71 1.24
C ILE A 63 -5.91 7.41 1.96
N LEU A 64 -4.67 7.16 1.53
CA LEU A 64 -3.49 7.75 2.14
C LEU A 64 -3.45 9.27 1.95
N PHE A 65 -3.84 9.78 0.79
CA PHE A 65 -3.97 11.22 0.55
C PHE A 65 -5.09 11.89 1.38
N PHE A 66 -6.15 11.16 1.72
CA PHE A 66 -7.19 11.71 2.59
C PHE A 66 -6.74 11.75 4.06
N TYR A 67 -5.93 10.78 4.48
CA TYR A 67 -5.43 10.69 5.85
C TYR A 67 -4.27 11.67 6.12
N TYR A 68 -3.44 11.99 5.11
CA TYR A 68 -2.30 12.91 5.21
C TYR A 68 -2.36 14.06 4.20
#